data_AF-A0A2E2IPY5-F1
#
_entry.id   AF-A0A2E2IPY5-F1
#
_cell.length_a   1.000
_cell.length_b   1.000
_cell.length_c   1.000
_cell.angle_alpha   90.00
_cell.angle_beta   90.00
_cell.angle_gamma   90.00
#
_symmetry.space_group_name_H-M   'P 1'
#
loop_
_entity.id
_entity.type
_entity.pdbx_description
1 polymer ?
#
loop_
_entity_poly.entity_id
_entity_poly.type
_entity_poly.pdbx_seq_one_letter_code
_entity_poly.pdbx_strand_id
1 'polypeptide(L)'
;MKIQFTARVCAAAIATATLAAMPGVETAALAEHHEEAAPSAAKQALYDLFASSEAAALKRNPFGAFFRGDFTDADKLGDYSAASFEAERAAAEQALAALHAIDRDALSEIDQIAYDTFEYNQQRTLAATEGEVYKTLLALPVDHFRGFHIFYPRLSAPGALMPFDTPQDYANNVSRHTEAAKIIDQSIARFRNGAAEGITLPRVSVEIMIQQLDTQLGAAADNNPYLAPLGAIPDSFTEEEAATARTELTEAVSGTLFPAMQRLRDYLADEYLPQSRESIAATDNPGGEAFYGYRITEMTTLDL
;
A
#
# COMPACT_ATOMS: atom_id res chain seq x y z
N MET A 1 3.53 -37.78 -3.37
CA MET A 1 2.17 -38.16 -2.91
C MET A 1 1.19 -37.20 -3.58
N LYS A 2 0.63 -37.60 -4.73
CA LYS A 2 -0.24 -36.77 -5.57
C LYS A 2 -1.69 -37.11 -5.21
N ILE A 3 -2.47 -36.13 -4.76
CA ILE A 3 -3.90 -36.30 -4.48
C ILE A 3 -4.66 -35.57 -5.59
N GLN A 4 -5.27 -36.35 -6.49
CA GLN A 4 -6.17 -35.87 -7.55
C GLN A 4 -7.59 -35.78 -6.98
N PHE A 5 -8.23 -34.62 -7.11
CA PHE A 5 -9.65 -34.44 -6.86
C PHE A 5 -10.43 -34.69 -8.17
N THR A 6 -11.21 -35.77 -8.21
CA THR A 6 -12.16 -36.06 -9.28
C THR A 6 -13.55 -35.62 -8.84
N ALA A 7 -14.07 -34.58 -9.49
CA ALA A 7 -15.46 -34.15 -9.37
C ALA A 7 -16.40 -35.22 -9.97
N ARG A 8 -17.41 -35.64 -9.21
CA ARG A 8 -18.53 -36.43 -9.72
C ARG A 8 -19.82 -35.66 -9.53
N VAL A 9 -20.38 -35.24 -10.65
CA VAL A 9 -21.76 -34.77 -10.81
C VAL A 9 -22.68 -35.97 -10.67
N CYS A 10 -23.67 -35.89 -9.78
CA CYS A 10 -24.80 -36.83 -9.73
C CYS A 10 -26.10 -36.03 -9.80
N ALA A 11 -26.84 -36.23 -10.88
CA ALA A 11 -28.17 -35.71 -11.10
C ALA A 11 -29.25 -36.77 -10.77
N ALA A 12 -30.40 -36.25 -10.34
CA ALA A 12 -31.75 -36.83 -10.35
C ALA A 12 -32.11 -37.92 -9.32
N ALA A 13 -33.14 -37.64 -8.51
CA ALA A 13 -34.45 -38.31 -8.63
C ALA A 13 -35.51 -37.60 -7.78
N ILE A 14 -36.63 -37.28 -8.42
CA ILE A 14 -37.85 -36.70 -7.87
C ILE A 14 -38.63 -37.81 -7.13
N ALA A 15 -39.01 -37.57 -5.89
CA ALA A 15 -40.00 -38.38 -5.18
C ALA A 15 -41.14 -37.46 -4.70
N THR A 16 -42.27 -37.55 -5.39
CA THR A 16 -43.56 -36.99 -5.00
C THR A 16 -44.13 -37.78 -3.83
N ALA A 17 -44.30 -37.13 -2.67
CA ALA A 17 -45.08 -37.63 -1.55
C ALA A 17 -46.21 -36.64 -1.25
N THR A 18 -47.43 -37.05 -1.60
CA THR A 18 -48.68 -36.42 -1.16
C THR A 18 -49.10 -37.02 0.17
N LEU A 19 -49.19 -36.23 1.26
CA LEU A 19 -50.29 -36.34 2.22
C LEU A 19 -50.36 -35.18 3.23
N ALA A 20 -51.61 -34.81 3.52
CA ALA A 20 -52.14 -34.12 4.71
C ALA A 20 -52.03 -32.58 4.77
N ALA A 21 -53.13 -31.94 4.36
CA ALA A 21 -53.47 -30.57 4.73
C ALA A 21 -53.64 -30.44 6.25
N MET A 22 -52.82 -29.60 6.87
CA MET A 22 -53.07 -29.00 8.18
C MET A 22 -53.52 -27.55 7.97
N PRO A 23 -54.51 -27.05 8.73
CA PRO A 23 -55.00 -25.69 8.57
C PRO A 23 -54.04 -24.69 9.24
N GLY A 24 -53.72 -23.62 8.51
CA GLY A 24 -53.39 -22.31 9.07
C GLY A 24 -52.14 -22.21 9.94
N VAL A 25 -50.97 -22.20 9.30
CA VAL A 25 -49.89 -21.31 9.76
C VAL A 25 -49.65 -20.35 8.60
N GLU A 26 -50.18 -19.16 8.74
CA GLU A 26 -49.85 -18.01 7.91
C GLU A 26 -48.35 -17.78 8.11
N THR A 27 -47.51 -18.33 7.22
CA THR A 27 -46.16 -17.84 7.04
C THR A 27 -46.30 -16.44 6.49
N ALA A 28 -46.44 -15.46 7.39
CA ALA A 28 -46.13 -14.08 7.10
C ALA A 28 -44.68 -14.10 6.61
N ALA A 29 -44.53 -14.05 5.29
CA ALA A 29 -43.25 -13.76 4.68
C ALA A 29 -42.82 -12.40 5.23
N LEU A 30 -41.89 -12.40 6.19
CA LEU A 30 -41.04 -11.26 6.46
C LEU A 30 -40.09 -11.11 5.26
N ALA A 31 -40.67 -10.80 4.10
CA ALA A 31 -40.00 -9.99 3.13
C ALA A 31 -40.18 -8.56 3.66
N GLU A 32 -39.32 -8.17 4.60
CA GLU A 32 -39.00 -6.76 4.76
C GLU A 32 -38.31 -6.33 3.46
N HIS A 33 -39.12 -6.01 2.46
CA HIS A 33 -38.73 -5.02 1.47
C HIS A 33 -38.53 -3.73 2.27
N HIS A 34 -37.31 -3.50 2.76
CA HIS A 34 -36.83 -2.16 3.00
C HIS A 34 -36.87 -1.46 1.63
N GLU A 35 -38.02 -0.86 1.34
CA GLU A 35 -38.15 0.12 0.27
C GLU A 35 -37.24 1.27 0.67
N GLU A 36 -36.04 1.29 0.08
CA GLU A 36 -35.04 2.31 0.36
C GLU A 36 -35.63 3.65 -0.05
N ALA A 37 -36.08 4.42 0.96
CA ALA A 37 -36.54 5.78 0.76
C ALA A 37 -35.46 6.56 0.00
N ALA A 38 -35.87 7.51 -0.86
CA ALA A 38 -34.95 8.35 -1.61
C ALA A 38 -33.82 8.87 -0.69
N PRO A 39 -32.54 8.88 -1.13
CA PRO A 39 -31.42 9.21 -0.28
C PRO A 39 -31.67 10.53 0.46
N SER A 40 -31.50 10.53 1.78
CA SER A 40 -31.55 11.79 2.52
C SER A 40 -30.44 12.71 1.99
N ALA A 41 -30.64 14.03 2.10
CA ALA A 41 -29.61 14.98 1.68
C ALA A 41 -28.27 14.74 2.41
N ALA A 42 -28.34 14.28 3.68
CA ALA A 42 -27.18 13.89 4.46
C ALA A 42 -26.47 12.66 3.88
N LYS A 43 -27.22 11.62 3.49
CA LYS A 43 -26.66 10.44 2.80
C LYS A 43 -25.96 10.86 1.51
N GLN A 44 -26.62 11.64 0.65
CA GLN A 44 -26.00 12.07 -0.61
C GLN A 44 -24.70 12.85 -0.37
N ALA A 45 -24.70 13.80 0.57
CA ALA A 45 -23.52 14.58 0.92
C ALA A 45 -22.35 13.72 1.43
N LEU A 46 -22.65 12.68 2.23
CA LEU A 46 -21.65 11.73 2.74
C LEU A 46 -20.98 10.95 1.60
N TYR A 47 -21.76 10.39 0.69
CA TYR A 47 -21.21 9.62 -0.43
C TYR A 47 -20.48 10.50 -1.45
N ASP A 48 -20.93 11.75 -1.66
CA ASP A 48 -20.22 12.73 -2.48
C ASP A 48 -18.86 13.11 -1.87
N LEU A 49 -18.80 13.25 -0.54
CA LEU A 49 -17.54 13.45 0.19
C LEU A 49 -16.60 12.25 0.01
N PHE A 50 -17.09 11.02 0.17
CA PHE A 50 -16.26 9.83 -0.02
C PHE A 50 -15.69 9.74 -1.43
N ALA A 51 -16.53 9.94 -2.46
CA ALA A 51 -16.11 9.88 -3.84
C ALA A 51 -15.08 10.97 -4.19
N SER A 52 -15.31 12.21 -3.74
CA SER A 52 -14.38 13.31 -3.98
C SER A 52 -13.06 13.16 -3.23
N SER A 53 -13.10 12.69 -1.97
CA SER A 53 -11.92 12.40 -1.17
C SER A 53 -11.08 11.27 -1.78
N GLU A 54 -11.72 10.19 -2.23
CA GLU A 54 -11.05 9.07 -2.90
C GLU A 54 -10.39 9.50 -4.22
N ALA A 55 -11.11 10.24 -5.06
CA ALA A 55 -10.56 10.75 -6.31
C ALA A 55 -9.36 11.70 -6.06
N ALA A 56 -9.40 12.50 -5.01
CA ALA A 56 -8.28 13.36 -4.62
C ALA A 56 -7.09 12.54 -4.08
N ALA A 57 -7.35 11.51 -3.27
CA ALA A 57 -6.30 10.62 -2.73
C ALA A 57 -5.56 9.87 -3.85
N LEU A 58 -6.28 9.32 -4.84
CA LEU A 58 -5.67 8.63 -5.98
C LEU A 58 -4.80 9.56 -6.84
N LYS A 59 -5.13 10.86 -6.93
CA LYS A 59 -4.28 11.84 -7.62
C LYS A 59 -2.98 12.14 -6.85
N ARG A 60 -3.04 12.21 -5.52
CA ARG A 60 -1.85 12.41 -4.68
C ARG A 60 -0.96 11.17 -4.63
N ASN A 61 -1.57 9.99 -4.64
CA ASN A 61 -0.88 8.72 -4.57
C ASN A 61 -1.36 7.74 -5.68
N PRO A 62 -0.80 7.84 -6.90
CA PRO A 62 -1.22 7.00 -8.03
C PRO A 62 -0.95 5.52 -7.81
N PHE A 63 -0.04 5.17 -6.90
CA PHE A 63 0.25 3.78 -6.54
C PHE A 63 -0.98 3.02 -6.02
N GLY A 64 -1.92 3.71 -5.36
CA GLY A 64 -3.18 3.11 -4.91
C GLY A 64 -4.10 2.66 -6.05
N ALA A 65 -3.98 3.25 -7.24
CA ALA A 65 -4.78 2.91 -8.41
C ALA A 65 -4.45 1.52 -8.97
N PHE A 66 -3.18 1.09 -8.85
CA PHE A 66 -2.71 -0.20 -9.37
C PHE A 66 -3.44 -1.39 -8.73
N PHE A 67 -3.75 -1.31 -7.43
CA PHE A 67 -4.49 -2.35 -6.71
C PHE A 67 -5.98 -2.42 -7.10
N ARG A 68 -6.46 -1.43 -7.85
CA ARG A 68 -7.81 -1.37 -8.41
C ARG A 68 -7.83 -1.75 -9.89
N GLY A 69 -6.67 -2.14 -10.45
CA GLY A 69 -6.51 -2.46 -11.86
C GLY A 69 -6.46 -1.23 -12.78
N ASP A 70 -6.33 -0.02 -12.23
CA ASP A 70 -6.11 1.19 -13.02
C ASP A 70 -4.61 1.44 -13.16
N PHE A 71 -4.11 1.25 -14.38
CA PHE A 71 -2.70 1.41 -14.75
C PHE A 71 -2.46 2.64 -15.64
N THR A 72 -3.39 3.61 -15.65
CA THR A 72 -3.32 4.81 -16.50
C THR A 72 -2.04 5.63 -16.28
N ASP A 73 -1.58 5.73 -15.02
CA ASP A 73 -0.34 6.42 -14.63
C ASP A 73 0.73 5.42 -14.14
N ALA A 74 0.80 4.23 -14.77
CA ALA A 74 1.71 3.16 -14.36
C ALA A 74 3.20 3.53 -14.46
N ASP A 75 3.56 4.63 -15.11
CA ASP A 75 4.93 5.15 -15.15
C ASP A 75 5.37 5.80 -13.82
N LYS A 76 4.45 6.09 -12.90
CA LYS A 76 4.69 6.87 -11.67
C LYS A 76 4.52 6.05 -10.41
N LEU A 77 5.32 6.35 -9.38
CA LEU A 77 5.18 5.73 -8.05
C LEU A 77 4.51 6.65 -7.02
N GLY A 78 4.42 7.95 -7.29
CA GLY A 78 3.89 8.96 -6.36
C GLY A 78 4.98 9.68 -5.56
N ASP A 79 4.57 10.54 -4.64
CA ASP A 79 5.49 11.34 -3.81
C ASP A 79 5.76 10.67 -2.45
N TYR A 80 7.03 10.31 -2.21
CA TYR A 80 7.51 9.71 -0.95
C TYR A 80 8.33 10.69 -0.09
N SER A 81 8.35 11.97 -0.47
CA SER A 81 9.01 13.04 0.28
C SER A 81 8.22 13.43 1.53
N ALA A 82 8.79 14.29 2.37
CA ALA A 82 8.06 14.87 3.49
C ALA A 82 6.84 15.71 3.04
N ALA A 83 6.85 16.25 1.82
CA ALA A 83 5.74 17.04 1.30
C ALA A 83 4.45 16.22 1.12
N SER A 84 4.55 14.91 0.90
CA SER A 84 3.37 14.06 0.79
C SER A 84 2.62 13.92 2.11
N PHE A 85 3.33 13.89 3.25
CA PHE A 85 2.71 13.90 4.58
C PHE A 85 1.91 15.19 4.81
N GLU A 86 2.47 16.34 4.45
CA GLU A 86 1.77 17.63 4.57
C GLU A 86 0.54 17.71 3.63
N ALA A 87 0.65 17.14 2.43
CA ALA A 87 -0.47 17.07 1.50
C ALA A 87 -1.60 16.17 2.02
N GLU A 88 -1.27 15.02 2.62
CA GLU A 88 -2.26 14.14 3.25
C GLU A 88 -2.88 14.78 4.50
N ARG A 89 -2.08 15.48 5.32
CA ARG A 89 -2.59 16.26 6.45
C ARG A 89 -3.62 17.30 6.00
N ALA A 90 -3.26 18.14 5.03
CA ALA A 90 -4.16 19.17 4.53
C ALA A 90 -5.46 18.58 3.95
N ALA A 91 -5.36 17.44 3.28
CA ALA A 91 -6.53 16.73 2.77
C ALA A 91 -7.41 16.17 3.90
N ALA A 92 -6.82 15.61 4.95
CA ALA A 92 -7.55 15.10 6.11
C ALA A 92 -8.26 16.23 6.88
N GLU A 93 -7.61 17.38 7.06
CA GLU A 93 -8.21 18.57 7.68
C GLU A 93 -9.45 19.04 6.88
N GLN A 94 -9.33 19.11 5.54
CA GLN A 94 -10.44 19.48 4.66
C GLN A 94 -11.58 18.45 4.70
N ALA A 95 -11.23 17.16 4.69
CA ALA A 95 -12.20 16.07 4.71
C ALA A 95 -12.99 16.04 6.03
N LEU A 96 -12.33 16.24 7.18
CA LEU A 96 -12.99 16.34 8.48
C LEU A 96 -13.92 17.54 8.56
N ALA A 97 -13.48 18.70 8.08
CA ALA A 97 -14.33 19.90 8.05
C ALA A 97 -15.60 19.69 7.20
N ALA A 98 -15.47 19.02 6.05
CA ALA A 98 -16.62 18.68 5.20
C ALA A 98 -17.52 17.62 5.85
N LEU A 99 -16.92 16.61 6.49
CA LEU A 99 -17.65 15.54 7.19
C LEU A 99 -18.50 16.11 8.32
N HIS A 100 -17.92 16.97 9.17
CA HIS A 100 -18.60 17.59 10.32
C HIS A 100 -19.73 18.55 9.95
N ALA A 101 -19.84 18.95 8.68
CA ALA A 101 -20.97 19.71 8.17
C ALA A 101 -22.21 18.83 7.86
N ILE A 102 -22.05 17.50 7.84
CA ILE A 102 -23.12 16.53 7.62
C ILE A 102 -23.76 16.19 8.97
N ASP A 103 -25.09 16.32 9.06
CA ASP A 103 -25.84 15.91 10.24
C ASP A 103 -25.82 14.38 10.39
N ARG A 104 -24.98 13.88 11.30
CA ARG A 104 -24.82 12.45 11.59
C ARG A 104 -26.12 11.81 12.07
N ASP A 105 -26.98 12.53 12.78
CA ASP A 105 -28.23 11.99 13.31
C ASP A 105 -29.30 11.83 12.21
N ALA A 106 -29.10 12.47 11.05
CA ALA A 106 -29.93 12.30 9.85
C ALA A 106 -29.50 11.12 8.95
N LEU A 107 -28.46 10.37 9.35
CA LEU A 107 -27.95 9.19 8.66
C LEU A 107 -28.58 7.90 9.20
N SER A 108 -28.66 6.88 8.35
CA SER A 108 -28.99 5.52 8.79
C SER A 108 -27.89 4.96 9.70
N GLU A 109 -28.16 3.91 10.48
CA GLU A 109 -27.14 3.26 11.32
C GLU A 109 -25.92 2.80 10.51
N ILE A 110 -26.13 2.27 9.30
CA ILE A 110 -25.05 1.86 8.40
C ILE A 110 -24.23 3.07 7.94
N ASP A 111 -24.90 4.16 7.57
CA ASP A 111 -24.22 5.39 7.13
C ASP A 111 -23.50 6.09 8.29
N GLN A 112 -23.99 5.98 9.53
CA GLN A 112 -23.29 6.45 10.72
C GLN A 112 -21.99 5.66 10.95
N ILE A 113 -22.01 4.34 10.76
CA ILE A 113 -20.78 3.53 10.83
C ILE A 113 -19.78 3.95 9.75
N ALA A 114 -20.25 4.21 8.52
CA ALA A 114 -19.41 4.69 7.44
C ALA A 114 -18.81 6.08 7.73
N TYR A 115 -19.63 6.99 8.28
CA TYR A 115 -19.20 8.30 8.76
C TYR A 115 -18.10 8.16 9.81
N ASP A 116 -18.33 7.38 10.87
CA ASP A 116 -17.40 7.24 12.00
C ASP A 116 -16.08 6.59 11.55
N THR A 117 -16.16 5.61 10.64
CA THR A 117 -14.98 4.96 10.06
C THR A 117 -14.16 5.94 9.23
N PHE A 118 -14.82 6.77 8.42
CA PHE A 118 -14.14 7.78 7.64
C PHE A 118 -13.49 8.84 8.54
N GLU A 119 -14.22 9.32 9.55
CA GLU A 119 -13.71 10.25 10.56
C GLU A 119 -12.45 9.70 11.24
N TYR A 120 -12.54 8.48 11.76
CA TYR A 120 -11.42 7.81 12.43
C TYR A 120 -10.19 7.79 11.51
N ASN A 121 -10.34 7.35 10.25
CA ASN A 121 -9.24 7.29 9.30
C ASN A 121 -8.60 8.66 9.06
N GLN A 122 -9.37 9.74 8.94
CA GLN A 122 -8.81 11.08 8.78
C GLN A 122 -8.09 11.55 10.05
N GLN A 123 -8.64 11.28 11.24
CA GLN A 123 -7.99 11.59 12.51
C GLN A 123 -6.67 10.83 12.66
N ARG A 124 -6.58 9.58 12.16
CA ARG A 124 -5.33 8.81 12.14
C ARG A 124 -4.28 9.43 11.22
N THR A 125 -4.70 9.97 10.07
CA THR A 125 -3.81 10.75 9.18
C THR A 125 -3.27 12.00 9.88
N LEU A 126 -4.11 12.74 10.62
CA LEU A 126 -3.64 13.89 11.40
C LEU A 126 -2.67 13.48 12.49
N ALA A 127 -2.98 12.44 13.26
CA ALA A 127 -2.09 11.94 14.32
C ALA A 127 -0.70 11.53 13.80
N ALA A 128 -0.61 11.01 12.57
CA ALA A 128 0.67 10.67 11.92
C ALA A 128 1.52 11.91 11.56
N THR A 129 0.93 13.09 11.52
CA THR A 129 1.55 14.35 11.07
C THR A 129 1.67 15.39 12.20
N GLU A 130 1.58 14.92 13.45
CA GLU A 130 1.69 15.74 14.65
C GLU A 130 2.93 15.42 15.50
N GLY A 131 3.52 16.48 16.06
CA GLY A 131 4.52 16.40 17.13
C GLY A 131 5.65 15.39 16.90
N GLU A 132 5.95 14.63 17.95
CA GLU A 132 7.02 13.63 17.96
C GLU A 132 6.73 12.40 17.08
N VAL A 133 5.45 12.10 16.83
CA VAL A 133 5.04 11.02 15.93
C VAL A 133 5.53 11.31 14.52
N TYR A 134 5.26 12.54 14.04
CA TYR A 134 5.65 12.96 12.71
C TYR A 134 7.17 12.96 12.51
N LYS A 135 7.92 13.48 13.50
CA LYS A 135 9.38 13.43 13.48
C LYS A 135 9.90 12.00 13.36
N THR A 136 9.34 11.07 14.13
CA THR A 136 9.75 9.65 14.09
C THR A 136 9.43 9.01 12.74
N LEU A 137 8.24 9.25 12.19
CA LEU A 137 7.85 8.74 10.87
C LEU A 137 8.75 9.29 9.76
N LEU A 138 9.11 10.58 9.81
CA LEU A 138 10.05 11.18 8.86
C LEU A 138 11.46 10.58 9.01
N ALA A 139 11.95 10.41 10.22
CA ALA A 139 13.29 9.90 10.52
C ALA A 139 13.51 8.43 10.10
N LEU A 140 12.46 7.61 10.13
CA LEU A 140 12.52 6.17 9.90
C LEU A 140 11.70 5.76 8.66
N PRO A 141 12.16 6.11 7.44
CA PRO A 141 11.40 5.90 6.20
C PRO A 141 11.13 4.42 5.86
N VAL A 142 12.03 3.52 6.27
CA VAL A 142 11.92 2.08 6.02
C VAL A 142 12.56 1.30 7.18
N ASP A 143 12.21 0.02 7.34
CA ASP A 143 12.81 -0.94 8.28
C ASP A 143 12.89 -2.34 7.63
N HIS A 144 13.49 -3.31 8.31
CA HIS A 144 13.68 -4.68 7.79
C HIS A 144 12.38 -5.44 7.43
N PHE A 145 11.22 -4.98 7.89
CA PHE A 145 9.91 -5.56 7.57
C PHE A 145 9.06 -4.68 6.64
N ARG A 146 9.26 -3.37 6.66
CA ARG A 146 8.41 -2.39 5.99
C ARG A 146 9.23 -1.44 5.15
N GLY A 147 8.77 -1.19 3.94
CA GLY A 147 9.30 -0.14 3.12
C GLY A 147 9.48 -0.55 1.67
N PHE A 148 9.87 0.44 0.89
CA PHE A 148 9.92 0.30 -0.55
C PHE A 148 10.93 -0.78 -1.01
N HIS A 149 12.08 -0.91 -0.35
CA HIS A 149 13.08 -1.95 -0.66
C HIS A 149 12.59 -3.40 -0.47
N ILE A 150 11.54 -3.62 0.33
CA ILE A 150 10.92 -4.94 0.51
C ILE A 150 9.85 -5.19 -0.55
N PHE A 151 9.02 -4.17 -0.82
CA PHE A 151 7.85 -4.32 -1.68
C PHE A 151 8.20 -4.20 -3.18
N TYR A 152 9.12 -3.32 -3.53
CA TYR A 152 9.42 -2.98 -4.92
C TYR A 152 9.88 -4.15 -5.81
N PRO A 153 10.70 -5.11 -5.33
CA PRO A 153 11.01 -6.30 -6.13
C PRO A 153 9.75 -7.01 -6.68
N ARG A 154 8.70 -7.12 -5.86
CA ARG A 154 7.43 -7.72 -6.28
C ARG A 154 6.70 -6.87 -7.31
N LEU A 155 6.76 -5.54 -7.20
CA LEU A 155 6.14 -4.63 -8.16
C LEU A 155 6.81 -4.69 -9.53
N SER A 156 8.12 -4.91 -9.57
CA SER A 156 8.92 -4.99 -10.80
C SER A 156 8.89 -6.35 -11.49
N ALA A 157 8.34 -7.39 -10.85
CA ALA A 157 8.29 -8.74 -11.40
C ALA A 157 6.96 -9.01 -12.13
N PRO A 158 6.99 -9.78 -13.24
CA PRO A 158 5.77 -10.19 -13.94
C PRO A 158 4.91 -11.13 -13.08
N GLY A 159 3.60 -11.14 -13.33
CA GLY A 159 2.64 -12.01 -12.62
C GLY A 159 2.33 -11.59 -11.18
N ALA A 160 2.81 -10.42 -10.75
CA ALA A 160 2.51 -9.86 -9.44
C ALA A 160 1.38 -8.81 -9.52
N LEU A 161 1.71 -7.52 -9.59
CA LEU A 161 0.72 -6.44 -9.62
C LEU A 161 0.70 -5.70 -10.97
N MET A 162 1.88 -5.41 -11.54
CA MET A 162 1.98 -4.60 -12.76
C MET A 162 1.83 -5.45 -14.02
N PRO A 163 1.19 -4.91 -15.07
CA PRO A 163 1.14 -5.55 -16.38
C PRO A 163 2.52 -5.56 -17.06
N PHE A 164 2.71 -6.51 -17.99
CA PHE A 164 3.89 -6.66 -18.85
C PHE A 164 3.48 -7.19 -20.24
N ASP A 165 2.32 -6.77 -20.74
CA ASP A 165 1.67 -7.33 -21.94
C ASP A 165 1.95 -6.49 -23.19
N THR A 166 2.32 -5.23 -23.03
CA THR A 166 2.53 -4.26 -24.12
C THR A 166 3.89 -3.58 -24.03
N PRO A 167 4.45 -3.03 -25.14
CA PRO A 167 5.68 -2.25 -25.08
C PRO A 167 5.62 -1.10 -24.07
N GLN A 168 4.45 -0.47 -23.93
CA GLN A 168 4.23 0.59 -22.95
C GLN A 168 4.39 0.10 -21.51
N ASP A 169 4.04 -1.14 -21.20
CA ASP A 169 4.21 -1.69 -19.84
C ASP A 169 5.69 -1.83 -19.45
N TYR A 170 6.54 -2.19 -20.41
CA TYR A 170 8.00 -2.24 -20.23
C TYR A 170 8.58 -0.83 -20.06
N ALA A 171 8.15 0.12 -20.89
CA ALA A 171 8.55 1.52 -20.74
C ALA A 171 8.11 2.10 -19.38
N ASN A 172 6.89 1.79 -18.93
CA ASN A 172 6.40 2.17 -17.61
C ASN A 172 7.25 1.55 -16.49
N ASN A 173 7.69 0.30 -16.64
CA ASN A 173 8.59 -0.34 -15.67
C ASN A 173 9.95 0.35 -15.57
N VAL A 174 10.53 0.73 -16.71
CA VAL A 174 11.77 1.52 -16.78
C VAL A 174 11.62 2.87 -16.08
N SER A 175 10.50 3.57 -16.31
CA SER A 175 10.19 4.82 -15.59
C SER A 175 10.09 4.59 -14.08
N ARG A 176 9.41 3.52 -13.63
CA ARG A 176 9.33 3.17 -12.21
C ARG A 176 10.71 2.88 -11.60
N HIS A 177 11.66 2.30 -12.33
CA HIS A 177 13.04 2.10 -11.83
C HIS A 177 13.74 3.43 -11.54
N THR A 178 13.48 4.44 -12.36
CA THR A 178 14.00 5.79 -12.14
C THR A 178 13.37 6.45 -10.92
N GLU A 179 12.05 6.33 -10.75
CA GLU A 179 11.35 6.84 -9.56
C GLU A 179 11.79 6.10 -8.28
N ALA A 180 11.96 4.78 -8.34
CA ALA A 180 12.47 3.97 -7.25
C ALA A 180 13.85 4.42 -6.77
N ALA A 181 14.77 4.71 -7.70
CA ALA A 181 16.09 5.23 -7.36
C ALA A 181 16.00 6.57 -6.61
N LYS A 182 15.11 7.48 -7.03
CA LYS A 182 14.87 8.75 -6.33
C LYS A 182 14.32 8.55 -4.92
N ILE A 183 13.35 7.64 -4.75
CA ILE A 183 12.75 7.32 -3.44
C ILE A 183 13.81 6.75 -2.48
N ILE A 184 14.72 5.93 -3.00
CA ILE A 184 15.85 5.39 -2.23
C ILE A 184 16.76 6.53 -1.76
N ASP A 185 17.15 7.45 -2.64
CA ASP A 185 18.01 8.59 -2.27
C ASP A 185 17.32 9.52 -1.26
N GLN A 186 16.01 9.75 -1.40
CA GLN A 186 15.21 10.47 -0.40
C GLN A 186 15.17 9.76 0.96
N SER A 187 15.10 8.42 0.95
CA SER A 187 15.13 7.61 2.19
C SER A 187 16.48 7.74 2.90
N ILE A 188 17.60 7.75 2.16
CA ILE A 188 18.94 8.00 2.72
C ILE A 188 18.98 9.38 3.38
N ALA A 189 18.48 10.42 2.72
CA ALA A 189 18.45 11.77 3.27
C ALA A 189 17.61 11.86 4.56
N ARG A 190 16.44 11.20 4.59
CA ARG A 190 15.59 11.11 5.77
C ARG A 190 16.26 10.38 6.93
N PHE A 191 16.92 9.25 6.67
CA PHE A 191 17.71 8.56 7.69
C PHE A 191 18.84 9.43 8.26
N ARG A 192 19.53 10.22 7.42
CA ARG A 192 20.59 11.13 7.87
C ARG A 192 20.04 12.19 8.82
N ASN A 193 18.91 12.79 8.47
CA ASN A 193 18.24 13.78 9.33
C ASN A 193 17.80 13.14 10.65
N GLY A 194 17.17 11.97 10.60
CA GLY A 194 16.75 11.23 11.79
C GLY A 194 17.90 10.88 12.72
N ALA A 195 19.00 10.37 12.16
CA ALA A 195 20.20 10.03 12.93
C ALA A 195 20.84 11.27 13.60
N ALA A 196 20.85 12.41 12.91
CA ALA A 196 21.33 13.68 13.49
C ALA A 196 20.47 14.15 14.68
N GLU A 197 19.19 13.78 14.71
CA GLU A 197 18.27 14.03 15.83
C GLU A 197 18.27 12.91 16.89
N GLY A 198 19.07 11.87 16.70
CA GLY A 198 19.15 10.71 17.61
C GLY A 198 18.00 9.70 17.46
N ILE A 199 17.16 9.85 16.44
CA ILE A 199 16.06 8.91 16.13
C ILE A 199 16.60 7.86 15.15
N THR A 200 16.88 6.65 15.65
CA THR A 200 17.47 5.58 14.84
C THR A 200 16.73 4.25 14.94
N LEU A 201 16.94 3.39 13.94
CA LEU A 201 16.52 1.99 13.99
C LEU A 201 17.40 1.19 14.98
N PRO A 202 16.87 0.09 15.54
CA PRO A 202 17.69 -0.91 16.22
C PRO A 202 18.82 -1.42 15.33
N ARG A 203 19.99 -1.66 15.90
CA ARG A 203 21.15 -2.23 15.20
C ARG A 203 20.81 -3.52 14.44
N VAL A 204 20.09 -4.43 15.08
CA VAL A 204 19.64 -5.69 14.46
C VAL A 204 18.78 -5.46 13.21
N SER A 205 17.94 -4.42 13.18
CA SER A 205 17.14 -4.09 12.00
C SER A 205 18.05 -3.64 10.85
N VAL A 206 19.06 -2.82 11.15
CA VAL A 206 20.00 -2.30 10.13
C VAL A 206 20.82 -3.44 9.54
N GLU A 207 21.33 -4.36 10.37
CA GLU A 207 22.08 -5.53 9.93
C GLU A 207 21.25 -6.43 9.00
N ILE A 208 19.96 -6.66 9.30
CA ILE A 208 19.05 -7.41 8.44
C ILE A 208 18.81 -6.67 7.12
N MET A 209 18.59 -5.36 7.15
CA MET A 209 18.38 -4.57 5.92
C MET A 209 19.60 -4.62 4.99
N ILE A 210 20.82 -4.58 5.52
CA ILE A 210 22.05 -4.76 4.75
C ILE A 210 22.06 -6.14 4.08
N GLN A 211 21.75 -7.21 4.82
CA GLN A 211 21.68 -8.56 4.26
C GLN A 211 20.60 -8.71 3.19
N GLN A 212 19.45 -8.06 3.36
CA GLN A 212 18.38 -8.04 2.36
C GLN A 212 18.84 -7.36 1.07
N LEU A 213 19.52 -6.22 1.17
CA LEU A 213 20.08 -5.52 0.01
C LEU A 213 21.20 -6.32 -0.66
N ASP A 214 22.10 -6.92 0.11
CA ASP A 214 23.15 -7.82 -0.40
C ASP A 214 22.55 -9.01 -1.17
N THR A 215 21.45 -9.57 -0.66
CA THR A 215 20.72 -10.66 -1.32
C THR A 215 20.14 -10.21 -2.66
N GLN A 216 19.51 -9.02 -2.69
CA GLN A 216 18.88 -8.50 -3.91
C GLN A 216 19.91 -8.11 -4.98
N LEU A 217 21.01 -7.46 -4.56
CA LEU A 217 22.11 -7.04 -5.44
C LEU A 217 22.94 -8.23 -5.95
N GLY A 218 23.09 -9.28 -5.13
CA GLY A 218 23.82 -10.49 -5.47
C GLY A 218 23.01 -11.55 -6.22
N ALA A 219 21.72 -11.35 -6.42
CA ALA A 219 20.87 -12.31 -7.12
C ALA A 219 21.28 -12.45 -8.59
N ALA A 220 21.47 -13.70 -9.04
CA ALA A 220 21.74 -14.02 -10.43
C ALA A 220 20.61 -13.52 -11.35
N ALA A 221 20.92 -13.15 -12.58
CA ALA A 221 19.97 -12.49 -13.50
C ALA A 221 18.68 -13.31 -13.73
N ASP A 222 18.78 -14.64 -13.76
CA ASP A 222 17.66 -15.57 -13.91
C ASP A 222 16.76 -15.68 -12.67
N ASN A 223 17.26 -15.26 -11.51
CA ASN A 223 16.56 -15.24 -10.23
C ASN A 223 16.35 -13.82 -9.69
N ASN A 224 16.63 -12.80 -10.50
CA ASN A 224 16.53 -11.41 -10.09
C ASN A 224 15.16 -10.82 -10.48
N PRO A 225 14.32 -10.40 -9.53
CA PRO A 225 12.97 -9.93 -9.82
C PRO A 225 12.93 -8.68 -10.71
N TYR A 226 13.99 -7.86 -10.71
CA TYR A 226 14.08 -6.67 -11.55
C TYR A 226 14.41 -6.99 -13.02
N LEU A 227 15.05 -8.14 -13.26
CA LEU A 227 15.38 -8.64 -14.60
C LEU A 227 14.38 -9.69 -15.10
N ALA A 228 13.51 -10.20 -14.23
CA ALA A 228 12.48 -11.17 -14.57
C ALA A 228 11.61 -10.78 -15.79
N PRO A 229 11.25 -9.49 -16.03
CA PRO A 229 10.49 -9.12 -17.21
C PRO A 229 11.19 -9.45 -18.55
N LEU A 230 12.53 -9.56 -18.58
CA LEU A 230 13.27 -9.95 -19.80
C LEU A 230 12.88 -11.35 -20.30
N GLY A 231 12.43 -12.22 -19.40
CA GLY A 231 11.92 -13.57 -19.69
C GLY A 231 10.42 -13.62 -19.97
N ALA A 232 9.70 -12.50 -19.82
CA ALA A 232 8.26 -12.41 -19.96
C ALA A 232 7.82 -11.57 -21.18
N ILE A 233 8.75 -11.25 -22.10
CA ILE A 233 8.44 -10.50 -23.32
C ILE A 233 7.47 -11.32 -24.18
N PRO A 234 6.27 -10.82 -24.49
CA PRO A 234 5.28 -11.55 -25.27
C PRO A 234 5.76 -11.87 -26.69
N ASP A 235 5.36 -13.04 -27.21
CA ASP A 235 5.61 -13.45 -28.60
C ASP A 235 4.93 -12.52 -29.63
N SER A 236 4.00 -11.67 -29.20
CA SER A 236 3.34 -10.67 -30.04
C SER A 236 4.21 -9.44 -30.34
N PHE A 237 5.34 -9.25 -29.65
CA PHE A 237 6.26 -8.14 -29.93
C PHE A 237 6.97 -8.37 -31.27
N THR A 238 7.20 -7.29 -32.00
CA THR A 238 8.16 -7.26 -33.10
C THR A 238 9.59 -7.44 -32.57
N GLU A 239 10.52 -7.80 -33.45
CA GLU A 239 11.93 -7.92 -33.09
C GLU A 239 12.50 -6.61 -32.54
N GLU A 240 12.08 -5.47 -33.12
CA GLU A 240 12.49 -4.13 -32.68
C GLU A 240 11.95 -3.78 -31.29
N GLU A 241 10.66 -4.05 -31.01
CA GLU A 241 10.06 -3.84 -29.69
C GLU A 241 10.72 -4.71 -28.62
N ALA A 242 10.97 -5.99 -28.92
CA ALA A 242 11.63 -6.90 -28.01
C ALA A 242 13.09 -6.47 -27.74
N ALA A 243 13.82 -6.05 -28.76
CA ALA A 243 15.19 -5.55 -28.61
C ALA A 243 15.25 -4.26 -27.77
N THR A 244 14.29 -3.35 -27.98
CA THR A 244 14.16 -2.11 -27.21
C THR A 244 13.87 -2.42 -25.74
N ALA A 245 12.84 -3.22 -25.45
CA ALA A 245 12.49 -3.61 -24.09
C ALA A 245 13.65 -4.28 -23.34
N ARG A 246 14.42 -5.14 -24.02
CA ARG A 246 15.61 -5.78 -23.42
C ARG A 246 16.69 -4.78 -23.06
N THR A 247 17.00 -3.87 -23.99
CA THR A 247 18.07 -2.89 -23.83
C THR A 247 17.73 -1.91 -22.71
N GLU A 248 16.58 -1.25 -22.81
CA GLU A 248 16.17 -0.20 -21.86
C GLU A 248 16.00 -0.76 -20.45
N LEU A 249 15.40 -1.94 -20.29
CA LEU A 249 15.24 -2.56 -18.98
C LEU A 249 16.60 -2.91 -18.35
N THR A 250 17.51 -3.50 -19.14
CA THR A 250 18.84 -3.87 -18.64
C THR A 250 19.64 -2.64 -18.23
N GLU A 251 19.58 -1.57 -19.03
CA GLU A 251 20.22 -0.29 -18.73
C GLU A 251 19.60 0.38 -17.49
N ALA A 252 18.28 0.39 -17.37
CA ALA A 252 17.60 0.96 -16.19
C ALA A 252 17.96 0.22 -14.90
N VAL A 253 18.01 -1.11 -14.94
CA VAL A 253 18.36 -1.91 -13.76
C VAL A 253 19.82 -1.70 -13.38
N SER A 254 20.75 -1.86 -14.33
CA SER A 254 22.19 -1.80 -14.06
C SER A 254 22.75 -0.39 -13.87
N GLY A 255 22.18 0.60 -14.56
CA GLY A 255 22.63 1.99 -14.57
C GLY A 255 21.92 2.91 -13.60
N THR A 256 20.70 2.56 -13.17
CA THR A 256 19.88 3.44 -12.31
C THR A 256 19.50 2.76 -10.99
N LEU A 257 18.78 1.64 -11.04
CA LEU A 257 18.21 1.03 -9.84
C LEU A 257 19.29 0.43 -8.93
N PHE A 258 20.15 -0.46 -9.45
CA PHE A 258 21.18 -1.13 -8.65
C PHE A 258 22.17 -0.14 -8.03
N PRO A 259 22.65 0.90 -8.75
CA PRO A 259 23.45 1.94 -8.12
C PRO A 259 22.75 2.64 -6.94
N ALA A 260 21.44 2.88 -7.00
CA ALA A 260 20.69 3.46 -5.88
C ALA A 260 20.58 2.50 -4.70
N MET A 261 20.27 1.23 -4.95
CA MET A 261 20.23 0.20 -3.92
C MET A 261 21.60 0.01 -3.25
N GLN A 262 22.68 0.03 -4.03
CA GLN A 262 24.06 -0.03 -3.53
C GLN A 262 24.36 1.17 -2.62
N ARG A 263 23.98 2.40 -3.02
CA ARG A 263 24.12 3.59 -2.17
C ARG A 263 23.39 3.43 -0.83
N LEU A 264 22.17 2.91 -0.82
CA LEU A 264 21.44 2.67 0.42
C LEU A 264 22.15 1.64 1.28
N ARG A 265 22.60 0.53 0.68
CA ARG A 265 23.32 -0.53 1.38
C ARG A 265 24.61 0.00 2.02
N ASP A 266 25.41 0.75 1.28
CA ASP A 266 26.68 1.30 1.75
C ASP A 266 26.46 2.36 2.82
N TYR A 267 25.49 3.25 2.63
CA TYR A 267 25.09 4.20 3.67
C TYR A 267 24.66 3.50 4.96
N LEU A 268 23.85 2.45 4.86
CA LEU A 268 23.41 1.68 6.02
C LEU A 268 24.60 1.03 6.74
N ALA A 269 25.53 0.44 5.99
CA ALA A 269 26.68 -0.27 6.55
C ALA A 269 27.74 0.67 7.16
N ASP A 270 28.09 1.72 6.42
CA ASP A 270 29.29 2.52 6.71
C ASP A 270 28.96 3.75 7.57
N GLU A 271 27.77 4.34 7.41
CA GLU A 271 27.38 5.58 8.10
C GLU A 271 26.31 5.33 9.17
N TYR A 272 25.24 4.61 8.86
CA TYR A 272 24.07 4.50 9.74
C TYR A 272 24.24 3.44 10.84
N LEU A 273 24.82 2.27 10.52
CA LEU A 273 25.00 1.18 11.47
C LEU A 273 25.81 1.57 12.72
N PRO A 274 26.90 2.36 12.64
CA PRO A 274 27.59 2.88 13.82
C PRO A 274 26.75 3.83 14.70
N GLN A 275 25.72 4.47 14.12
CA GLN A 275 24.81 5.39 14.81
C GLN A 275 23.54 4.69 15.33
N SER A 276 23.26 3.48 14.85
CA SER A 276 22.07 2.72 15.23
C SER A 276 22.07 2.36 16.72
N ARG A 277 20.89 2.44 17.34
CA ARG A 277 20.74 2.13 18.77
C ARG A 277 20.84 0.62 19.03
N GLU A 278 21.50 0.26 20.12
CA GLU A 278 21.60 -1.15 20.57
C GLU A 278 20.29 -1.69 21.13
N SER A 279 19.45 -0.81 21.67
CA SER A 279 18.18 -1.21 22.25
C SER A 279 17.16 -1.58 21.18
N ILE A 280 16.05 -2.19 21.57
CA ILE A 280 14.99 -2.61 20.63
C ILE A 280 13.67 -1.84 20.82
N ALA A 281 13.42 -1.26 21.99
CA ALA A 281 12.14 -0.62 22.27
C ALA A 281 11.99 0.69 21.50
N ALA A 282 10.83 0.91 20.87
CA ALA A 282 10.54 2.15 20.17
C ALA A 282 10.59 3.37 21.10
N THR A 283 10.29 3.17 22.38
CA THR A 283 10.34 4.17 23.45
C THR A 283 11.74 4.71 23.74
N ASP A 284 12.79 4.01 23.31
CA ASP A 284 14.17 4.45 23.55
C ASP A 284 14.64 5.54 22.58
N ASN A 285 13.88 5.81 21.52
CA ASN A 285 14.11 6.98 20.67
C ASN A 285 13.57 8.26 21.34
N PRO A 286 14.14 9.44 21.04
CA PRO A 286 13.50 10.72 21.34
C PRO A 286 12.05 10.73 20.83
N GLY A 287 11.10 11.08 21.70
CA GLY A 287 9.68 11.05 21.35
C GLY A 287 9.05 9.66 21.24
N GLY A 288 9.78 8.60 21.60
CA GLY A 288 9.40 7.21 21.38
C GLY A 288 8.15 6.76 22.12
N GLU A 289 7.84 7.31 23.29
CA GLU A 289 6.59 7.01 24.01
C GLU A 289 5.36 7.48 23.23
N ALA A 290 5.39 8.71 22.70
CA ALA A 290 4.32 9.24 21.87
C ALA A 290 4.16 8.42 20.57
N PHE A 291 5.28 8.08 19.94
CA PHE A 291 5.26 7.21 18.76
C PHE A 291 4.70 5.82 19.08
N TYR A 292 5.12 5.21 20.19
CA TYR A 292 4.64 3.88 20.57
C TYR A 292 3.13 3.89 20.90
N GLY A 293 2.65 4.89 21.64
CA GLY A 293 1.23 5.09 21.90
C GLY A 293 0.42 5.26 20.61
N TYR A 294 0.89 6.11 19.69
CA TYR A 294 0.30 6.23 18.36
C TYR A 294 0.21 4.86 17.64
N ARG A 295 1.29 4.06 17.69
CA ARG A 295 1.34 2.74 17.04
C ARG A 295 0.44 1.70 17.69
N ILE A 296 0.18 1.78 19.00
CA ILE A 296 -0.83 0.93 19.65
C ILE A 296 -2.18 1.20 19.01
N THR A 297 -2.62 2.46 18.96
CA THR A 297 -3.91 2.81 18.37
C THR A 297 -3.99 2.45 16.88
N GLU A 298 -2.92 2.66 16.10
CA GLU A 298 -2.86 2.21 14.70
C GLU A 298 -3.07 0.70 14.53
N MET A 299 -2.54 -0.11 15.45
CA MET A 299 -2.53 -1.57 15.32
C MET A 299 -3.74 -2.24 15.95
N THR A 300 -4.29 -1.66 17.02
CA THR A 300 -5.33 -2.29 17.83
C THR A 300 -6.63 -1.53 17.85
N THR A 301 -6.68 -0.28 17.34
CA THR A 301 -7.80 0.66 17.49
C THR A 301 -8.23 0.87 18.95
N LEU A 302 -7.27 0.80 19.89
CA LEU A 302 -7.48 0.99 21.33
C LEU A 302 -6.61 2.14 21.85
N ASP A 303 -7.08 2.77 22.92
CA ASP A 303 -6.34 3.74 23.75
C ASP A 303 -5.90 3.02 25.02
N LEU A 304 -4.62 2.62 25.10
CA LEU A 304 -4.04 1.75 26.15
C LEU A 304 -2.85 2.41 26.85
#